data_AF-A0A561PP90-F1
#
_entry.id   AF-A0A561PP90-F1
#
_cell.length_a   1.000
_cell.length_b   1.000
_cell.length_c   1.000
_cell.angle_alpha   90.00
_cell.angle_beta   90.00
_cell.angle_gamma   90.00
#
_symmetry.space_group_name_H-M   'P 1'
#
loop_
_entity.id
_entity.type
_entity.pdbx_description
1 polymer ?
#
loop_
_entity_poly.entity_id
_entity_poly.type
_entity_poly.pdbx_seq_one_letter_code
_entity_poly.pdbx_strand_id
1 'polypeptide(L)'
;MTHFFSMIRSRWSLILLCYGLLLVAGGCRKTTYNVIPEAAYLRVFNSLNYDVNVTTKDQPPPFLAMIIDPEYDGAGLVTGGKIIGDHLDQRSAYAGPYPANAGNTSFRNTEYPGNKKVLVGPIINGINLSSWAQIPSGKHRVVFYSRPISDQPFFDLLERDRKSLLVDSIIDFKPGEIYTMEVLQKTVATQYPLPITLYLRQEQFTKMPFSDSMLYVNCYNLSAEGYAAAHPEAASRGQQAYYNATNKTVAFGDTLNLYYSLYKDDCPYPYVDGAPIGSNLIPGYNNIWLGTIIRSHTAGVTPYYNMPMFAATDTTGGILSRQWELLILMKPGMFPLPGAVPVSGPGGMVQANPNFGAIGCSNGSSDGKGTTSAAARRSIPRIANSSYLASSWLPNLIRYTASGNYAQRAFATISTIEIINNQVYMMSVQRSYPPPTK
;
A
#
# COMPACT_ATOMS: atom_id res chain seq x y z
N MET A 1 -30.88 -47.25 50.53
CA MET A 1 -29.83 -47.43 49.50
C MET A 1 -30.05 -46.63 48.22
N THR A 2 -31.27 -46.21 47.88
CA THR A 2 -31.59 -45.44 46.65
C THR A 2 -31.13 -43.97 46.65
N HIS A 3 -31.03 -43.30 47.81
CA HIS A 3 -30.55 -41.92 47.89
C HIS A 3 -29.02 -41.75 47.71
N PHE A 4 -28.23 -42.79 48.02
CA PHE A 4 -26.77 -42.72 47.92
C PHE A 4 -26.28 -42.75 46.46
N PHE A 5 -26.99 -43.47 45.57
CA PHE A 5 -26.64 -43.56 44.15
C PHE A 5 -27.01 -42.29 43.35
N SER A 6 -28.01 -41.51 43.78
CA SER A 6 -28.41 -40.25 43.15
C SER A 6 -27.35 -39.15 43.34
N MET A 7 -26.77 -39.07 44.54
CA MET A 7 -25.75 -38.06 44.87
C MET A 7 -24.42 -38.31 44.14
N ILE A 8 -24.08 -39.56 43.88
CA ILE A 8 -22.86 -39.94 43.13
C ILE A 8 -23.01 -39.53 41.65
N ARG A 9 -24.17 -39.77 41.00
CA ARG A 9 -24.39 -39.38 39.60
C ARG A 9 -24.26 -37.87 39.35
N SER A 10 -24.79 -37.04 40.27
CA SER A 10 -24.71 -35.57 40.16
C SER A 10 -23.26 -35.04 40.21
N ARG A 11 -22.40 -35.65 41.03
CA ARG A 11 -20.98 -35.25 41.14
C ARG A 11 -20.17 -35.61 39.90
N TRP A 12 -20.42 -36.76 39.29
CA TRP A 12 -19.75 -37.16 38.05
C TRP A 12 -20.16 -36.28 36.86
N SER A 13 -21.44 -35.88 36.78
CA SER A 13 -21.91 -34.94 35.75
C SER A 13 -21.25 -33.57 35.87
N LEU A 14 -21.05 -33.06 37.09
CA LEU A 14 -20.37 -31.78 37.33
C LEU A 14 -18.87 -31.85 36.97
N ILE A 15 -18.20 -32.95 37.31
CA ILE A 15 -16.78 -33.17 36.97
C ILE A 15 -16.60 -33.27 35.45
N LEU A 16 -17.47 -34.00 34.75
CA LEU A 16 -17.45 -34.11 33.29
C LEU A 16 -17.73 -32.77 32.60
N LEU A 17 -18.63 -31.94 33.13
CA LEU A 17 -18.90 -30.60 32.64
C LEU A 17 -17.68 -29.67 32.81
N CYS A 18 -17.03 -29.71 33.98
CA CYS A 18 -15.80 -28.96 34.24
C CYS A 18 -14.63 -29.42 33.37
N TYR A 19 -14.48 -30.73 33.13
CA TYR A 19 -13.47 -31.27 32.22
C TYR A 19 -13.75 -30.87 30.76
N GLY A 20 -15.03 -30.86 30.35
CA GLY A 20 -15.44 -30.36 29.04
C GLY A 20 -15.10 -28.88 28.86
N LEU A 21 -15.38 -28.04 29.86
CA LEU A 21 -15.02 -26.61 29.84
C LEU A 21 -13.50 -26.38 29.80
N LEU A 22 -12.71 -27.20 30.50
CA LEU A 22 -11.24 -27.14 30.47
C LEU A 22 -10.66 -27.57 29.10
N LEU A 23 -11.27 -28.56 28.44
CA LEU A 23 -10.86 -28.98 27.09
C LEU A 23 -11.19 -27.94 26.03
N VAL A 24 -12.30 -27.19 26.18
CA VAL A 24 -12.66 -26.08 25.29
C VAL A 24 -11.76 -24.85 25.53
N ALA A 25 -11.33 -24.60 26.77
CA ALA A 25 -10.37 -23.53 27.09
C ALA A 25 -8.94 -23.83 26.59
N GLY A 26 -8.56 -25.10 26.41
CA GLY A 26 -7.25 -25.54 25.90
C GLY A 26 -7.06 -25.41 24.38
N GLY A 27 -8.11 -25.06 23.63
CA GLY A 27 -8.06 -24.93 22.16
C GLY A 27 -7.33 -23.68 21.63
N CYS A 28 -6.81 -22.81 22.51
CA CYS A 28 -6.05 -21.64 22.12
C CYS A 28 -4.64 -22.07 21.68
N ARG A 29 -4.48 -22.47 20.42
CA ARG A 29 -3.19 -22.82 19.83
C ARG A 29 -2.32 -21.55 19.80
N LYS A 30 -1.47 -21.37 20.81
CA LYS A 30 -0.47 -20.30 20.85
C LYS A 30 0.51 -20.54 19.69
N THR A 31 0.38 -19.76 18.62
CA THR A 31 1.34 -19.79 17.53
C THR A 31 2.68 -19.27 18.06
N THR A 32 3.65 -20.16 18.24
CA THR A 32 5.03 -19.78 18.58
C THR A 32 5.71 -19.28 17.31
N TYR A 33 5.86 -17.97 17.20
CA TYR A 33 6.64 -17.35 16.13
C TYR A 33 8.13 -17.52 16.44
N ASN A 34 8.93 -17.76 15.40
CA ASN A 34 10.38 -17.60 15.52
C ASN A 34 10.68 -16.10 15.58
N VAL A 35 11.37 -15.66 16.62
CA VAL A 35 11.59 -14.23 16.90
C VAL A 35 13.08 -13.95 17.03
N ILE A 36 13.56 -12.91 16.36
CA ILE A 36 14.86 -12.30 16.64
C ILE A 36 14.72 -11.51 17.95
N PRO A 37 15.56 -11.74 18.97
CA PRO A 37 15.53 -10.93 20.18
C PRO A 37 15.61 -9.43 19.85
N GLU A 38 14.75 -8.63 20.46
CA GLU A 38 14.70 -7.17 20.27
C GLU A 38 14.57 -6.74 18.79
N ALA A 39 13.83 -7.50 17.97
CA ALA A 39 13.65 -7.18 16.55
C ALA A 39 12.99 -5.82 16.32
N ALA A 40 13.43 -5.13 15.27
CA ALA A 40 12.64 -4.15 14.52
C ALA A 40 11.99 -4.83 13.31
N TYR A 41 11.00 -4.16 12.70
CA TYR A 41 10.26 -4.69 11.56
C TYR A 41 10.42 -3.80 10.33
N LEU A 42 10.91 -4.33 9.21
CA LEU A 42 11.23 -3.54 8.02
C LEU A 42 10.52 -4.06 6.76
N ARG A 43 9.85 -3.15 6.05
CA ARG A 43 9.37 -3.35 4.67
C ARG A 43 10.09 -2.35 3.76
N VAL A 44 10.52 -2.79 2.59
CA VAL A 44 11.30 -1.96 1.67
C VAL A 44 10.70 -1.98 0.27
N PHE A 45 10.63 -0.81 -0.34
CA PHE A 45 10.20 -0.61 -1.71
C PHE A 45 11.29 0.09 -2.52
N ASN A 46 11.50 -0.40 -3.74
CA ASN A 46 12.24 0.33 -4.76
C ASN A 46 11.26 1.24 -5.52
N SER A 47 11.38 2.54 -5.25
CA SER A 47 10.51 3.58 -5.80
C SER A 47 11.19 4.42 -6.90
N LEU A 48 12.27 3.88 -7.48
CA LEU A 48 12.91 4.47 -8.65
C LEU A 48 12.07 4.17 -9.90
N ASN A 49 11.46 5.19 -10.46
CA ASN A 49 10.47 5.09 -11.53
C ASN A 49 10.93 5.69 -12.86
N TYR A 50 12.24 5.74 -13.09
CA TYR A 50 12.82 6.09 -14.39
C TYR A 50 12.89 4.88 -15.32
N ASP A 51 12.67 5.12 -16.62
CA ASP A 51 12.82 4.10 -17.66
C ASP A 51 14.20 4.22 -18.31
N VAL A 52 14.86 3.08 -18.54
CA VAL A 52 16.08 3.01 -19.36
C VAL A 52 15.65 2.93 -20.83
N ASN A 53 15.99 3.94 -21.61
CA ASN A 53 15.67 4.04 -23.04
C ASN A 53 16.94 4.32 -23.86
N VAL A 54 16.83 4.53 -25.17
CA VAL A 54 18.01 4.72 -26.05
C VAL A 54 18.89 5.91 -25.61
N THR A 55 18.31 6.97 -25.05
CA THR A 55 19.05 8.16 -24.59
C THR A 55 19.60 8.00 -23.17
N THR A 56 19.09 7.03 -22.40
CA THR A 56 19.54 6.71 -21.03
C THR A 56 20.14 5.31 -20.91
N LYS A 57 20.50 4.67 -22.02
CA LYS A 57 20.91 3.25 -22.09
C LYS A 57 22.12 2.90 -21.23
N ASP A 58 22.95 3.90 -20.91
CA ASP A 58 24.16 3.74 -20.10
C ASP A 58 23.88 3.95 -18.60
N GLN A 59 22.63 4.28 -18.23
CA GLN A 59 22.20 4.38 -16.83
C GLN A 59 21.93 2.98 -16.26
N PRO A 60 22.33 2.71 -14.99
CA PRO A 60 22.00 1.45 -14.34
C PRO A 60 20.48 1.27 -14.24
N PRO A 61 19.95 0.05 -14.49
CA PRO A 61 18.51 -0.19 -14.38
C PRO A 61 18.04 0.00 -12.93
N PRO A 62 16.78 0.43 -12.71
CA PRO A 62 16.18 0.53 -11.38
C PRO A 62 15.80 -0.86 -10.84
N PHE A 63 16.77 -1.78 -10.80
CA PHE A 63 16.65 -3.14 -10.29
C PHE A 63 17.75 -3.35 -9.25
N LEU A 64 17.36 -3.57 -8.00
CA LEU A 64 18.24 -3.32 -6.87
C LEU A 64 18.58 -4.60 -6.09
N ALA A 65 19.74 -4.56 -5.43
CA ALA A 65 20.08 -5.43 -4.32
C ALA A 65 20.26 -4.58 -3.06
N MET A 66 19.49 -4.88 -2.02
CA MET A 66 19.66 -4.33 -0.68
C MET A 66 20.58 -5.24 0.13
N ILE A 67 21.56 -4.66 0.82
CA ILE A 67 22.42 -5.39 1.76
C ILE A 67 22.45 -4.62 3.08
N ILE A 68 22.18 -5.31 4.18
CA ILE A 68 22.33 -4.79 5.54
C ILE A 68 23.56 -5.43 6.17
N ASP A 69 24.40 -4.58 6.75
CA ASP A 69 25.72 -4.88 7.27
C ASP A 69 26.58 -5.60 6.21
N PRO A 70 26.93 -4.89 5.12
CA PRO A 70 27.69 -5.46 4.01
C PRO A 70 29.11 -5.87 4.44
N GLU A 71 29.57 -6.99 3.89
CA GLU A 71 30.93 -7.50 4.02
C GLU A 71 31.69 -7.23 2.71
N TYR A 72 32.96 -6.83 2.81
CA TYR A 72 33.79 -6.45 1.68
C TYR A 72 35.09 -7.27 1.67
N ASP A 73 35.62 -7.53 0.48
CA ASP A 73 36.97 -8.07 0.33
C ASP A 73 38.05 -6.98 0.45
N GLY A 74 39.33 -7.40 0.32
CA GLY A 74 40.48 -6.49 0.38
C GLY A 74 40.53 -5.46 -0.76
N ALA A 75 39.75 -5.64 -1.83
CA ALA A 75 39.63 -4.69 -2.94
C ALA A 75 38.41 -3.75 -2.78
N GLY A 76 37.66 -3.87 -1.69
CA GLY A 76 36.45 -3.10 -1.44
C GLY A 76 35.23 -3.57 -2.25
N LEU A 77 35.29 -4.76 -2.85
CA LEU A 77 34.14 -5.37 -3.52
C LEU A 77 33.24 -6.01 -2.48
N VAL A 78 31.93 -5.80 -2.61
CA VAL A 78 30.96 -6.40 -1.71
C VAL A 78 30.84 -7.91 -1.98
N THR A 79 31.03 -8.71 -0.93
CA THR A 79 31.07 -10.18 -0.99
C THR A 79 29.95 -10.84 -0.18
N GLY A 80 29.30 -10.10 0.71
CA GLY A 80 28.21 -10.62 1.52
C GLY A 80 27.50 -9.56 2.35
N GLY A 81 26.69 -10.01 3.29
CA GLY A 81 26.06 -9.18 4.31
C GLY A 81 25.12 -10.00 5.20
N LYS A 82 24.68 -9.42 6.31
CA LYS A 82 23.82 -10.13 7.29
C LYS A 82 22.39 -10.32 6.80
N ILE A 83 21.87 -9.35 6.06
CA ILE A 83 20.53 -9.44 5.46
C ILE A 83 20.61 -9.00 4.00
N ILE A 84 20.01 -9.81 3.13
CA ILE A 84 20.08 -9.63 1.69
C ILE A 84 18.66 -9.55 1.12
N GLY A 85 18.32 -8.39 0.57
CA GLY A 85 17.12 -8.15 -0.22
C GLY A 85 17.47 -8.06 -1.70
N ASP A 86 17.76 -9.21 -2.32
CA ASP A 86 18.16 -9.27 -3.74
C ASP A 86 16.93 -9.34 -4.68
N HIS A 87 17.12 -8.92 -5.92
CA HIS A 87 16.13 -8.87 -6.99
C HIS A 87 14.95 -7.92 -6.70
N LEU A 88 15.23 -6.79 -6.03
CA LEU A 88 14.23 -5.78 -5.70
C LEU A 88 13.89 -4.93 -6.94
N ASP A 89 12.82 -5.35 -7.61
CA ASP A 89 12.24 -4.68 -8.77
C ASP A 89 11.46 -3.42 -8.38
N GLN A 90 11.07 -2.63 -9.37
CA GLN A 90 10.19 -1.50 -9.17
C GLN A 90 8.91 -1.94 -8.45
N ARG A 91 8.48 -1.14 -7.47
CA ARG A 91 7.31 -1.48 -6.66
C ARG A 91 6.03 -1.60 -7.47
N SER A 92 5.12 -2.45 -7.01
CA SER A 92 3.77 -2.52 -7.54
C SER A 92 2.95 -1.29 -7.13
N ALA A 93 1.98 -0.92 -7.97
CA ALA A 93 1.00 0.14 -7.67
C ALA A 93 0.30 -0.03 -6.31
N TYR A 94 0.09 -1.28 -5.89
CA TYR A 94 -0.59 -1.62 -4.66
C TYR A 94 0.18 -2.70 -3.90
N ALA A 95 0.39 -2.44 -2.60
CA ALA A 95 1.02 -3.33 -1.64
C ALA A 95 -0.01 -3.68 -0.55
N GLY A 96 -0.53 -4.91 -0.61
CA GLY A 96 -1.64 -5.32 0.26
C GLY A 96 -1.26 -5.63 1.72
N PRO A 97 -2.28 -5.88 2.57
CA PRO A 97 -2.11 -6.22 3.99
C PRO A 97 -1.38 -7.54 4.23
N TYR A 98 -1.45 -8.44 3.25
CA TYR A 98 -0.72 -9.69 3.23
C TYR A 98 0.27 -9.66 2.07
N PRO A 99 1.43 -10.33 2.18
CA PRO A 99 2.44 -10.30 1.14
C PRO A 99 1.82 -10.74 -0.20
N ALA A 100 1.88 -9.86 -1.20
CA ALA A 100 1.27 -10.11 -2.50
C ALA A 100 1.88 -11.33 -3.22
N ASN A 101 3.08 -11.75 -2.78
CA ASN A 101 3.90 -12.79 -3.40
C ASN A 101 4.17 -13.99 -2.48
N ALA A 102 3.42 -14.18 -1.39
CA ALA A 102 3.53 -15.41 -0.60
C ALA A 102 3.16 -16.62 -1.47
N GLY A 103 4.17 -17.38 -1.92
CA GLY A 103 4.01 -18.51 -2.83
C GLY A 103 4.27 -18.21 -4.32
N ASN A 104 4.70 -17.00 -4.69
CA ASN A 104 5.10 -16.66 -6.06
C ASN A 104 6.52 -17.18 -6.36
N THR A 105 6.73 -17.77 -7.54
CA THR A 105 8.01 -18.32 -8.02
C THR A 105 8.88 -17.32 -8.78
N SER A 106 8.39 -16.12 -9.08
CA SER A 106 9.16 -15.06 -9.74
C SER A 106 10.40 -14.69 -8.94
N PHE A 107 11.56 -14.56 -9.58
CA PHE A 107 12.75 -14.05 -8.89
C PHE A 107 12.63 -12.55 -8.55
N ARG A 108 11.82 -11.81 -9.33
CA ARG A 108 11.58 -10.36 -9.15
C ARG A 108 10.68 -10.09 -7.96
N ASN A 109 11.13 -9.21 -7.08
CA ASN A 109 10.43 -8.81 -5.87
C ASN A 109 10.06 -7.33 -5.95
N THR A 110 8.77 -7.02 -5.92
CA THR A 110 8.29 -5.61 -5.93
C THR A 110 8.33 -4.96 -4.55
N GLU A 111 8.71 -5.73 -3.53
CA GLU A 111 8.94 -5.30 -2.15
C GLU A 111 9.83 -6.32 -1.43
N TYR A 112 10.50 -5.90 -0.35
CA TYR A 112 11.11 -6.79 0.63
C TYR A 112 10.27 -6.77 1.91
N PRO A 113 9.96 -7.94 2.55
CA PRO A 113 10.47 -9.27 2.23
C PRO A 113 9.84 -9.92 1.00
N GLY A 114 8.67 -9.46 0.52
CA GLY A 114 8.06 -9.97 -0.72
C GLY A 114 7.90 -11.50 -0.71
N ASN A 115 8.55 -12.20 -1.63
CA ASN A 115 8.56 -13.67 -1.67
C ASN A 115 9.76 -14.32 -0.96
N LYS A 116 10.65 -13.53 -0.35
CA LYS A 116 11.83 -14.05 0.34
C LYS A 116 11.41 -14.81 1.58
N LYS A 117 12.05 -15.96 1.79
CA LYS A 117 11.88 -16.79 2.98
C LYS A 117 12.72 -16.22 4.13
N VAL A 118 12.19 -15.21 4.80
CA VAL A 118 12.80 -14.60 5.99
C VAL A 118 11.84 -14.65 7.17
N LEU A 119 12.34 -14.40 8.38
CA LEU A 119 11.47 -14.20 9.54
C LEU A 119 10.67 -12.91 9.34
N VAL A 120 9.35 -13.00 9.47
CA VAL A 120 8.44 -11.87 9.31
C VAL A 120 7.81 -11.47 10.64
N GLY A 121 7.27 -10.26 10.72
CA GLY A 121 6.69 -9.72 11.93
C GLY A 121 5.46 -10.50 12.43
N PRO A 122 5.22 -10.53 13.74
CA PRO A 122 4.05 -11.16 14.33
C PRO A 122 2.79 -10.29 14.13
N ILE A 123 1.66 -10.74 14.68
CA ILE A 123 0.50 -9.87 14.83
C ILE A 123 0.73 -8.95 16.04
N ILE A 124 0.67 -7.64 15.85
CA ILE A 124 0.81 -6.64 16.92
C ILE A 124 -0.46 -5.80 16.97
N ASN A 125 -1.13 -5.76 18.13
CA ASN A 125 -2.40 -5.03 18.32
C ASN A 125 -3.46 -5.34 17.25
N GLY A 126 -3.55 -6.62 16.88
CA GLY A 126 -4.45 -7.10 15.84
C GLY A 126 -3.96 -6.86 14.40
N ILE A 127 -2.89 -6.10 14.17
CA ILE A 127 -2.38 -5.83 12.82
C ILE A 127 -1.37 -6.90 12.43
N ASN A 128 -1.55 -7.49 11.26
CA ASN A 128 -0.66 -8.52 10.74
C ASN A 128 0.59 -7.89 10.10
N LEU A 129 1.79 -8.21 10.61
CA LEU A 129 3.05 -7.69 10.09
C LEU A 129 3.82 -8.69 9.21
N SER A 130 3.15 -9.67 8.61
CA SER A 130 3.78 -10.66 7.73
C SER A 130 4.43 -10.06 6.48
N SER A 131 4.09 -8.83 6.11
CA SER A 131 4.75 -8.05 5.06
C SER A 131 5.96 -7.23 5.54
N TRP A 132 6.40 -7.40 6.79
CA TRP A 132 7.61 -6.79 7.33
C TRP A 132 8.58 -7.88 7.78
N ALA A 133 9.83 -7.79 7.37
CA ALA A 133 10.89 -8.67 7.85
C ALA A 133 11.31 -8.30 9.28
N GLN A 134 11.66 -9.28 10.09
CA GLN A 134 12.36 -9.05 11.35
C GLN A 134 13.83 -8.72 11.06
N ILE A 135 14.30 -7.61 11.61
CA ILE A 135 15.69 -7.12 11.53
C ILE A 135 16.19 -6.96 12.98
N PRO A 136 17.45 -7.29 13.31
CA PRO A 136 18.01 -6.89 14.60
C PRO A 136 17.87 -5.37 14.82
N SER A 137 17.64 -4.96 16.06
CA SER A 137 17.68 -3.54 16.41
C SER A 137 19.11 -3.05 16.61
N GLY A 138 19.29 -1.73 16.57
CA GLY A 138 20.57 -1.06 16.70
C GLY A 138 20.97 -0.33 15.41
N LYS A 139 22.25 0.06 15.35
CA LYS A 139 22.81 0.76 14.19
C LYS A 139 23.27 -0.26 13.15
N HIS A 140 22.69 -0.18 11.96
CA HIS A 140 22.99 -1.04 10.83
C HIS A 140 23.38 -0.21 9.62
N ARG A 141 24.38 -0.69 8.86
CA ARG A 141 24.74 -0.08 7.58
C ARG A 141 23.86 -0.68 6.49
N VAL A 142 23.08 0.14 5.80
CA VAL A 142 22.17 -0.28 4.73
C VAL A 142 22.68 0.30 3.42
N VAL A 143 22.97 -0.58 2.47
CA VAL A 143 23.44 -0.22 1.13
C VAL A 143 22.51 -0.76 0.06
N PHE A 144 22.36 0.01 -1.02
CA PHE A 144 21.62 -0.39 -2.21
C PHE A 144 22.53 -0.31 -3.43
N TYR A 145 22.62 -1.43 -4.16
CA TYR A 145 23.29 -1.50 -5.43
C TYR A 145 22.26 -1.62 -6.55
N SER A 146 22.50 -0.95 -7.68
CA SER A 146 21.86 -1.34 -8.94
C SER A 146 22.54 -2.60 -9.46
N ARG A 147 21.76 -3.48 -10.07
CA ARG A 147 22.24 -4.71 -10.67
C ARG A 147 21.53 -4.97 -12.01
N PRO A 148 22.15 -5.74 -12.92
CA PRO A 148 21.48 -6.20 -14.13
C PRO A 148 20.20 -6.98 -13.81
N ILE A 149 19.22 -6.86 -14.71
CA ILE A 149 17.99 -7.64 -14.67
C ILE A 149 18.32 -9.09 -15.07
N SER A 150 18.56 -9.94 -14.08
CA SER A 150 18.81 -11.37 -14.24
C SER A 150 18.29 -12.12 -13.01
N ASP A 151 18.22 -13.45 -13.08
CA ASP A 151 17.89 -14.36 -11.96
C ASP A 151 19.13 -14.81 -11.17
N GLN A 152 20.33 -14.49 -11.66
CA GLN A 152 21.60 -14.75 -11.00
C GLN A 152 21.67 -14.01 -9.65
N PRO A 153 22.05 -14.68 -8.54
CA PRO A 153 22.25 -14.03 -7.25
C PRO A 153 23.27 -12.89 -7.33
N PHE A 154 23.01 -11.81 -6.58
CA PHE A 154 23.85 -10.60 -6.65
C PHE A 154 25.35 -10.86 -6.46
N PHE A 155 25.74 -11.71 -5.49
CA PHE A 155 27.15 -11.98 -5.20
C PHE A 155 27.84 -12.88 -6.23
N ASP A 156 27.07 -13.58 -7.06
CA ASP A 156 27.60 -14.40 -8.15
C ASP A 156 27.83 -13.57 -9.42
N LEU A 157 27.33 -12.33 -9.48
CA LEU A 157 27.52 -11.43 -10.62
C LEU A 157 29.00 -11.09 -10.82
N LEU A 158 29.33 -10.75 -12.07
CA LEU A 158 30.65 -10.22 -12.42
C LEU A 158 30.97 -8.98 -11.56
N GLU A 159 32.25 -8.80 -11.25
CA GLU A 159 32.72 -7.70 -10.40
C GLU A 159 32.20 -6.32 -10.86
N ARG A 160 32.18 -6.06 -12.17
CA ARG A 160 31.67 -4.79 -12.73
C ARG A 160 30.22 -4.51 -12.37
N ASP A 161 29.40 -5.56 -12.24
CA ASP A 161 27.97 -5.48 -12.01
C ASP A 161 27.62 -5.37 -10.50
N ARG A 162 28.62 -5.57 -9.63
CA ARG A 162 28.52 -5.42 -8.16
C ARG A 162 29.04 -4.08 -7.65
N LYS A 163 29.51 -3.19 -8.52
CA LYS A 163 30.12 -1.89 -8.15
C LYS A 163 29.16 -0.70 -8.20
N SER A 164 27.95 -0.87 -8.73
CA SER A 164 26.98 0.21 -8.92
C SER A 164 26.24 0.57 -7.61
N LEU A 165 26.97 1.10 -6.63
CA LEU A 165 26.41 1.57 -5.37
C LEU A 165 25.56 2.82 -5.60
N LEU A 166 24.29 2.78 -5.21
CA LEU A 166 23.36 3.91 -5.33
C LEU A 166 23.21 4.67 -4.01
N VAL A 167 23.12 3.95 -2.89
CA VAL A 167 22.95 4.54 -1.57
C VAL A 167 23.73 3.75 -0.53
N ASP A 168 24.32 4.46 0.42
CA ASP A 168 24.98 3.95 1.61
C ASP A 168 24.57 4.81 2.80
N SER A 169 24.02 4.19 3.83
CA SER A 169 23.48 4.90 4.99
C SER A 169 23.61 4.06 6.25
N ILE A 170 23.66 4.73 7.40
CA ILE A 170 23.60 4.09 8.71
C ILE A 170 22.23 4.41 9.31
N ILE A 171 21.49 3.37 9.67
CA ILE A 171 20.14 3.48 10.21
C ILE A 171 20.11 2.86 11.61
N ASP A 172 19.49 3.56 12.56
CA ASP A 172 19.31 3.11 13.94
C ASP A 172 17.88 2.57 14.11
N PHE A 173 17.72 1.26 13.97
CA PHE A 173 16.43 0.59 14.14
C PHE A 173 16.12 0.37 15.61
N LYS A 174 15.04 0.97 16.10
CA LYS A 174 14.60 0.79 17.49
C LYS A 174 13.85 -0.54 17.71
N PRO A 175 14.08 -1.23 18.85
CA PRO A 175 13.38 -2.48 19.17
C PRO A 175 11.86 -2.32 19.13
N GLY A 176 11.16 -3.28 18.54
CA GLY A 176 9.70 -3.33 18.45
C GLY A 176 9.06 -2.32 17.48
N GLU A 177 9.86 -1.43 16.88
CA GLU A 177 9.38 -0.41 15.96
C GLU A 177 9.24 -0.94 14.53
N ILE A 178 8.30 -0.35 13.80
CA ILE A 178 7.92 -0.76 12.45
C ILE A 178 8.36 0.31 11.48
N TYR A 179 9.00 -0.11 10.40
CA TYR A 179 9.59 0.78 9.42
C TYR A 179 9.15 0.42 8.00
N THR A 180 8.85 1.45 7.23
CA THR A 180 8.72 1.36 5.77
C THR A 180 9.82 2.21 5.14
N MET A 181 10.60 1.61 4.25
CA MET A 181 11.72 2.23 3.57
C MET A 181 11.46 2.35 2.07
N GLU A 182 11.78 3.50 1.51
CA GLU A 182 11.64 3.80 0.09
C GLU A 182 13.00 4.21 -0.46
N VAL A 183 13.41 3.61 -1.58
CA VAL A 183 14.53 4.13 -2.40
C VAL A 183 13.98 5.12 -3.41
N LEU A 184 14.37 6.39 -3.30
CA LEU A 184 13.77 7.50 -4.04
C LEU A 184 14.81 8.29 -4.83
N GLN A 185 14.38 8.89 -5.92
CA GLN A 185 15.11 9.99 -6.54
C GLN A 185 14.88 11.27 -5.73
N LYS A 186 15.95 11.92 -5.27
CA LYS A 186 15.94 13.11 -4.42
C LYS A 186 15.52 14.37 -5.18
N THR A 187 16.19 14.65 -6.29
CA THR A 187 15.93 15.80 -7.17
C THR A 187 15.88 15.33 -8.62
N VAL A 188 15.20 16.09 -9.49
CA VAL A 188 15.24 15.79 -10.92
C VAL A 188 16.68 15.88 -11.43
N ALA A 189 17.09 14.84 -12.14
CA ALA A 189 18.31 14.83 -12.92
C ALA A 189 18.03 14.02 -14.20
N THR A 190 18.53 14.53 -15.33
CA THR A 190 18.46 13.85 -16.63
C THR A 190 19.76 13.13 -16.97
N GLN A 191 20.83 13.40 -16.21
CA GLN A 191 22.16 12.81 -16.37
C GLN A 191 22.53 11.99 -15.15
N TYR A 192 23.27 10.91 -15.38
CA TYR A 192 23.83 10.07 -14.32
C TYR A 192 25.10 10.73 -13.74
N PRO A 193 25.36 10.60 -12.42
CA PRO A 193 24.60 9.86 -11.41
C PRO A 193 23.28 10.52 -11.04
N LEU A 194 22.21 9.72 -10.95
CA LEU A 194 20.94 10.19 -10.41
C LEU A 194 21.10 10.44 -8.90
N PRO A 195 20.56 11.54 -8.36
CA PRO A 195 20.62 11.81 -6.94
C PRO A 195 19.61 10.91 -6.23
N ILE A 196 20.06 9.78 -5.68
CA ILE A 196 19.23 8.81 -4.99
C ILE A 196 19.32 9.03 -3.47
N THR A 197 18.21 8.81 -2.75
CA THR A 197 18.11 8.90 -1.29
C THR A 197 17.28 7.76 -0.73
N LEU A 198 17.44 7.49 0.57
CA LEU A 198 16.51 6.68 1.34
C LEU A 198 15.52 7.58 2.06
N TYR A 199 14.26 7.18 2.06
CA TYR A 199 13.24 7.70 2.95
C TYR A 199 12.80 6.58 3.88
N LEU A 200 12.87 6.81 5.19
CA LEU A 200 12.52 5.83 6.21
C LEU A 200 11.42 6.39 7.09
N ARG A 201 10.27 5.72 7.11
CA ARG A 201 9.14 6.09 7.94
C ARG A 201 9.00 5.09 9.09
N GLN A 202 9.01 5.58 10.33
CA GLN A 202 8.68 4.79 11.51
C GLN A 202 7.16 4.79 11.72
N GLU A 203 6.51 3.72 11.29
CA GLU A 203 5.06 3.59 11.24
C GLU A 203 4.42 3.65 12.63
N GLN A 204 3.24 4.29 12.73
CA GLN A 204 2.52 4.47 13.98
C GLN A 204 1.20 3.68 14.06
N PHE A 205 0.82 2.97 12.99
CA PHE A 205 -0.50 2.33 12.90
C PHE A 205 -0.78 1.28 13.98
N THR A 206 0.25 0.64 14.55
CA THR A 206 0.07 -0.31 15.68
C THR A 206 -0.17 0.38 17.01
N LYS A 207 0.05 1.71 17.09
CA LYS A 207 -0.08 2.52 18.30
C LYS A 207 -1.31 3.40 18.29
N MET A 208 -2.14 3.32 17.25
CA MET A 208 -3.30 4.17 17.05
C MET A 208 -4.62 3.41 17.22
N PRO A 209 -5.64 4.03 17.87
CA PRO A 209 -6.94 3.43 18.09
C PRO A 209 -7.85 3.63 16.87
N PHE A 210 -7.68 2.81 15.83
CA PHE A 210 -8.57 2.83 14.66
C PHE A 210 -9.95 2.23 14.96
N SER A 211 -11.00 2.67 14.26
CA SER A 211 -12.35 2.13 14.31
C SER A 211 -12.65 1.26 13.09
N ASP A 212 -13.36 0.14 13.27
CA ASP A 212 -13.71 -0.75 12.15
C ASP A 212 -14.80 -0.17 11.23
N SER A 213 -15.45 0.93 11.65
CA SER A 213 -16.46 1.68 10.87
C SER A 213 -15.88 2.87 10.10
N MET A 214 -14.56 3.06 10.16
CA MET A 214 -13.87 4.19 9.55
C MET A 214 -12.70 3.68 8.70
N LEU A 215 -12.61 4.21 7.49
CA LEU A 215 -11.43 4.09 6.64
C LEU A 215 -10.39 5.09 7.10
N TYR A 216 -9.12 4.70 7.13
CA TYR A 216 -8.02 5.60 7.49
C TYR A 216 -7.02 5.70 6.36
N VAL A 217 -6.61 6.92 6.03
CA VAL A 217 -5.60 7.18 5.00
C VAL A 217 -4.65 8.28 5.42
N ASN A 218 -3.35 8.08 5.22
CA ASN A 218 -2.39 9.17 5.21
C ASN A 218 -1.76 9.31 3.82
N CYS A 219 -1.36 10.53 3.48
CA CYS A 219 -0.86 10.86 2.14
C CYS A 219 0.53 11.48 2.24
N TYR A 220 1.39 11.13 1.29
CA TYR A 220 2.74 11.68 1.16
C TYR A 220 2.97 12.14 -0.28
N ASN A 221 3.68 13.25 -0.45
CA ASN A 221 4.31 13.60 -1.71
C ASN A 221 5.81 13.36 -1.56
N LEU A 222 6.27 12.22 -2.06
CA LEU A 222 7.68 11.80 -2.04
C LEU A 222 8.34 12.01 -3.41
N SER A 223 7.74 12.84 -4.28
CA SER A 223 8.33 13.18 -5.58
C SER A 223 9.71 13.83 -5.43
N ALA A 224 10.54 13.62 -6.45
CA ALA A 224 11.80 14.31 -6.59
C ALA A 224 11.55 15.82 -6.66
N GLU A 225 12.42 16.60 -6.04
CA GLU A 225 12.36 18.06 -6.10
C GLU A 225 12.42 18.55 -7.56
N GLY A 226 11.50 19.46 -7.91
CA GLY A 226 11.40 20.00 -9.27
C GLY A 226 10.74 19.08 -10.31
N TYR A 227 10.27 17.89 -9.92
CA TYR A 227 9.73 16.91 -10.88
C TYR A 227 8.60 17.44 -11.76
N ALA A 228 7.62 18.11 -11.15
CA ALA A 228 6.48 18.65 -11.89
C ALA A 228 6.83 19.79 -12.84
N ALA A 229 7.84 20.61 -12.50
CA ALA A 229 8.31 21.69 -13.36
C ALA A 229 9.12 21.16 -14.55
N ALA A 230 9.88 20.08 -14.34
CA ALA A 230 10.72 19.48 -15.38
C ALA A 230 9.96 18.59 -16.37
N HIS A 231 8.73 18.18 -16.05
CA HIS A 231 7.91 17.29 -16.89
C HIS A 231 6.51 17.88 -17.17
N PRO A 232 6.40 19.07 -17.79
CA PRO A 232 5.11 19.67 -18.11
C PRO A 232 4.27 18.82 -19.08
N GLU A 233 4.92 18.00 -19.91
CA GLU A 233 4.27 17.06 -20.83
C GLU A 233 3.51 15.93 -20.12
N ALA A 234 3.78 15.72 -18.83
CA ALA A 234 3.05 14.77 -18.00
C ALA A 234 1.55 15.08 -17.95
N ALA A 235 1.11 16.31 -18.24
CA ALA A 235 -0.31 16.67 -18.37
C ALA A 235 -1.07 15.75 -19.36
N SER A 236 -0.45 15.40 -20.49
CA SER A 236 -1.01 14.47 -21.49
C SER A 236 -1.15 13.03 -20.96
N ARG A 237 -0.33 12.63 -19.99
CA ARG A 237 -0.40 11.30 -19.35
C ARG A 237 -1.62 11.15 -18.46
N GLY A 238 -2.20 12.23 -17.95
CA GLY A 238 -3.41 12.17 -17.10
C GLY A 238 -4.62 11.59 -17.86
N GLN A 239 -4.72 11.87 -19.15
CA GLN A 239 -5.76 11.31 -20.01
C GLN A 239 -5.55 9.81 -20.26
N GLN A 240 -4.31 9.40 -20.58
CA GLN A 240 -3.98 7.98 -20.74
C GLN A 240 -4.12 7.20 -19.42
N ALA A 241 -3.69 7.81 -18.32
CA ALA A 241 -3.84 7.30 -16.98
C ALA A 241 -5.30 7.08 -16.63
N TYR A 242 -6.20 8.01 -16.94
CA TYR A 242 -7.63 7.81 -16.78
C TYR A 242 -8.17 6.64 -17.62
N TYR A 243 -7.79 6.56 -18.91
CA TYR A 243 -8.29 5.52 -19.81
C TYR A 243 -7.77 4.11 -19.49
N ASN A 244 -6.50 4.01 -19.14
CA ASN A 244 -5.85 2.75 -18.80
C ASN A 244 -6.00 2.42 -17.31
N ALA A 245 -6.35 3.45 -16.53
CA ALA A 245 -6.54 3.45 -15.07
C ALA A 245 -5.48 2.65 -14.36
N THR A 246 -4.32 3.20 -14.64
CA THR A 246 -3.05 2.94 -14.04
C THR A 246 -2.88 3.82 -12.82
N ASN A 247 -1.87 3.47 -12.05
CA ASN A 247 -1.35 4.28 -10.98
C ASN A 247 -0.42 5.40 -11.49
N LYS A 248 -0.02 5.35 -12.77
CA LYS A 248 0.64 6.46 -13.47
C LYS A 248 -0.34 7.63 -13.58
N THR A 249 0.16 8.84 -13.42
CA THR A 249 -0.60 10.10 -13.40
C THR A 249 0.26 11.23 -14.00
N VAL A 250 -0.25 12.45 -13.94
CA VAL A 250 0.52 13.66 -14.20
C VAL A 250 1.44 13.96 -13.02
N ALA A 251 2.49 14.73 -13.24
CA ALA A 251 3.28 15.22 -12.12
C ALA A 251 2.47 16.24 -11.31
N PHE A 252 2.40 16.03 -9.99
CA PHE A 252 1.74 16.92 -9.06
C PHE A 252 2.72 17.94 -8.46
N GLY A 253 2.24 19.16 -8.19
CA GLY A 253 3.05 20.20 -7.56
C GLY A 253 3.46 19.85 -6.13
N ASP A 254 4.44 20.61 -5.62
CA ASP A 254 5.07 20.33 -4.33
C ASP A 254 4.17 20.57 -3.12
N THR A 255 3.12 21.38 -3.25
CA THR A 255 2.16 21.63 -2.17
C THR A 255 0.75 21.56 -2.71
N LEU A 256 -0.07 20.71 -2.09
CA LEU A 256 -1.44 20.44 -2.50
C LEU A 256 -2.35 20.33 -1.27
N ASN A 257 -3.48 21.02 -1.31
CA ASN A 257 -4.62 20.75 -0.44
C ASN A 257 -5.29 19.44 -0.87
N LEU A 258 -5.63 18.62 0.11
CA LEU A 258 -6.31 17.35 -0.05
C LEU A 258 -7.76 17.50 0.38
N TYR A 259 -8.66 17.04 -0.48
CA TYR A 259 -10.09 16.92 -0.21
C TYR A 259 -10.53 15.48 -0.50
N TYR A 260 -11.69 15.08 0.02
CA TYR A 260 -12.32 13.83 -0.38
C TYR A 260 -13.79 13.99 -0.71
N SER A 261 -14.27 13.10 -1.58
CA SER A 261 -15.69 12.84 -1.82
C SER A 261 -15.96 11.34 -1.73
N LEU A 262 -17.13 10.98 -1.21
CA LEU A 262 -17.59 9.60 -1.16
C LEU A 262 -18.73 9.39 -2.14
N TYR A 263 -18.65 8.29 -2.87
CA TYR A 263 -19.64 7.91 -3.86
C TYR A 263 -20.19 6.54 -3.53
N LYS A 264 -21.48 6.36 -3.78
CA LYS A 264 -22.11 5.05 -3.81
C LYS A 264 -21.64 4.31 -5.05
N ASP A 265 -21.11 3.13 -4.82
CA ASP A 265 -20.72 2.20 -5.86
C ASP A 265 -21.94 1.35 -6.27
N ASP A 266 -22.48 1.65 -7.43
CA ASP A 266 -23.57 0.87 -8.01
C ASP A 266 -23.07 -0.36 -8.80
N CYS A 267 -21.75 -0.63 -8.79
CA CYS A 267 -21.19 -1.78 -9.48
C CYS A 267 -21.77 -3.10 -8.91
N PRO A 268 -22.39 -3.97 -9.72
CA PRO A 268 -23.02 -5.21 -9.29
C PRO A 268 -22.07 -6.08 -8.46
N TYR A 269 -22.64 -6.86 -7.55
CA TYR A 269 -21.92 -7.82 -6.72
C TYR A 269 -22.45 -9.25 -6.97
N PRO A 270 -21.59 -10.25 -7.24
CA PRO A 270 -20.13 -10.14 -7.45
C PRO A 270 -19.76 -9.21 -8.61
N TYR A 271 -18.55 -8.65 -8.58
CA TYR A 271 -18.09 -7.70 -9.61
C TYR A 271 -18.20 -8.33 -10.99
N VAL A 272 -18.88 -7.64 -11.91
CA VAL A 272 -18.95 -8.02 -13.31
C VAL A 272 -17.96 -7.16 -14.08
N ASP A 273 -17.05 -7.80 -14.81
CA ASP A 273 -16.06 -7.08 -15.57
C ASP A 273 -16.72 -6.13 -16.58
N GLY A 274 -16.30 -4.86 -16.54
CA GLY A 274 -16.83 -3.80 -17.39
C GLY A 274 -18.07 -3.09 -16.84
N ALA A 275 -18.57 -3.49 -15.66
CA ALA A 275 -19.71 -2.82 -15.06
C ALA A 275 -19.39 -1.37 -14.66
N PRO A 276 -20.33 -0.44 -14.85
CA PRO A 276 -20.07 0.96 -14.59
C PRO A 276 -19.86 1.25 -13.11
N ILE A 277 -18.94 2.16 -12.79
CA ILE A 277 -18.81 2.67 -11.42
C ILE A 277 -19.87 3.74 -11.20
N GLY A 278 -20.64 3.62 -10.12
CA GLY A 278 -21.61 4.63 -9.73
C GLY A 278 -20.95 5.98 -9.45
N SER A 279 -21.56 7.07 -9.89
CA SER A 279 -21.13 8.46 -9.61
C SER A 279 -22.09 9.18 -8.67
N ASN A 280 -22.95 8.41 -8.00
CA ASN A 280 -23.92 8.90 -7.05
C ASN A 280 -23.21 9.31 -5.76
N LEU A 281 -23.06 10.62 -5.55
CA LEU A 281 -22.45 11.19 -4.37
C LEU A 281 -23.24 10.80 -3.11
N ILE A 282 -22.56 10.41 -2.03
CA ILE A 282 -23.17 10.21 -0.73
C ILE A 282 -23.49 11.60 -0.12
N PRO A 283 -24.75 11.89 0.26
CA PRO A 283 -25.13 13.19 0.80
C PRO A 283 -24.25 13.62 1.98
N GLY A 284 -23.74 14.85 1.92
CA GLY A 284 -22.86 15.42 2.95
C GLY A 284 -21.37 15.11 2.77
N TYR A 285 -20.98 14.22 1.85
CA TYR A 285 -19.59 13.80 1.63
C TYR A 285 -19.02 14.27 0.30
N ASN A 286 -19.11 15.56 0.02
CA ASN A 286 -18.56 16.18 -1.19
C ASN A 286 -17.47 17.19 -0.86
N ASN A 287 -16.30 17.02 -1.44
CA ASN A 287 -15.17 17.95 -1.37
C ASN A 287 -14.84 18.35 0.07
N ILE A 288 -14.88 17.40 1.01
CA ILE A 288 -14.53 17.64 2.41
C ILE A 288 -13.02 17.82 2.48
N TRP A 289 -12.57 18.95 3.01
CA TRP A 289 -11.16 19.23 3.20
C TRP A 289 -10.57 18.33 4.28
N LEU A 290 -9.39 17.75 3.99
CA LEU A 290 -8.64 16.91 4.92
C LEU A 290 -7.42 17.64 5.47
N GLY A 291 -6.65 18.29 4.61
CA GLY A 291 -5.36 18.84 5.00
C GLY A 291 -4.56 19.36 3.81
N THR A 292 -3.26 19.58 4.06
CA THR A 292 -2.28 19.96 3.05
C THR A 292 -1.16 18.93 3.02
N ILE A 293 -0.82 18.47 1.82
CA ILE A 293 0.30 17.59 1.53
C ILE A 293 1.45 18.47 1.02
N ILE A 294 2.61 18.34 1.65
CA ILE A 294 3.84 19.04 1.27
C ILE A 294 4.86 18.01 0.82
N ARG A 295 5.53 18.25 -0.30
CA ARG A 295 6.63 17.43 -0.80
C ARG A 295 7.75 17.41 0.21
N SER A 296 8.14 16.22 0.65
CA SER A 296 9.20 16.07 1.64
C SER A 296 9.82 14.69 1.56
N HIS A 297 11.14 14.64 1.71
CA HIS A 297 11.88 13.41 2.02
C HIS A 297 12.35 13.39 3.48
N THR A 298 11.83 14.31 4.32
CA THR A 298 12.06 14.29 5.75
C THR A 298 11.21 13.20 6.37
N ALA A 299 11.85 12.28 7.09
CA ALA A 299 11.20 11.16 7.76
C ALA A 299 10.11 11.65 8.74
N GLY A 300 8.93 11.04 8.66
CA GLY A 300 7.82 11.31 9.58
C GLY A 300 6.53 10.62 9.14
N VAL A 301 5.60 10.46 10.07
CA VAL A 301 4.25 9.94 9.76
C VAL A 301 3.31 11.12 9.61
N THR A 302 2.73 11.29 8.42
CA THR A 302 1.65 12.27 8.21
C THR A 302 0.37 11.81 8.91
N PRO A 303 -0.50 12.75 9.33
CA PRO A 303 -1.74 12.40 10.02
C PRO A 303 -2.61 11.43 9.23
N TYR A 304 -3.23 10.48 9.92
CA TYR A 304 -4.28 9.64 9.34
C TYR A 304 -5.60 10.41 9.33
N TYR A 305 -6.09 10.67 8.13
CA TYR A 305 -7.44 11.17 7.90
C TYR A 305 -8.43 10.01 7.94
N ASN A 306 -9.63 10.26 8.43
CA ASN A 306 -10.68 9.25 8.49
C ASN A 306 -11.85 9.59 7.56
N MET A 307 -12.50 8.54 7.07
CA MET A 307 -13.73 8.61 6.28
C MET A 307 -14.67 7.52 6.77
N PRO A 308 -15.98 7.79 6.89
CA PRO A 308 -16.91 6.74 7.27
C PRO A 308 -16.97 5.63 6.22
N MET A 309 -17.13 4.40 6.69
CA MET A 309 -17.48 3.25 5.87
C MET A 309 -18.96 2.94 6.05
N PHE A 310 -19.76 3.12 5.01
CA PHE A 310 -21.19 2.86 5.03
C PHE A 310 -21.51 1.44 4.64
N ALA A 311 -22.36 0.78 5.43
CA ALA A 311 -22.96 -0.49 5.03
C ALA A 311 -23.81 -0.30 3.77
N ALA A 312 -23.71 -1.24 2.83
CA ALA A 312 -24.54 -1.25 1.63
C ALA A 312 -26.00 -1.51 2.02
N THR A 313 -26.91 -0.69 1.50
CA THR A 313 -28.37 -0.83 1.69
C THR A 313 -28.97 -1.88 0.75
N ASP A 314 -28.21 -2.93 0.42
CA ASP A 314 -28.58 -3.94 -0.56
C ASP A 314 -28.96 -5.28 0.09
N THR A 315 -29.12 -6.32 -0.72
CA THR A 315 -29.51 -7.67 -0.27
C THR A 315 -28.47 -8.34 0.63
N THR A 316 -27.28 -7.74 0.83
CA THR A 316 -26.26 -8.27 1.73
C THR A 316 -26.52 -7.95 3.21
N GLY A 317 -27.62 -7.24 3.54
CA GLY A 317 -27.99 -6.98 4.93
C GLY A 317 -26.93 -6.19 5.71
N GLY A 318 -26.16 -5.34 5.01
CA GLY A 318 -25.10 -4.51 5.60
C GLY A 318 -23.77 -5.21 5.87
N ILE A 319 -23.57 -6.43 5.35
CA ILE A 319 -22.30 -7.17 5.49
C ILE A 319 -21.22 -6.62 4.54
N LEU A 320 -21.64 -6.03 3.41
CA LEU A 320 -20.75 -5.33 2.49
C LEU A 320 -20.88 -3.83 2.66
N SER A 321 -19.84 -3.12 2.21
CA SER A 321 -19.85 -1.68 1.94
C SER A 321 -19.60 -1.50 0.45
N ARG A 322 -20.40 -0.66 -0.21
CA ARG A 322 -20.31 -0.40 -1.65
C ARG A 322 -20.15 1.10 -1.86
N GLN A 323 -19.11 1.64 -1.25
CA GLN A 323 -18.67 3.01 -1.52
C GLN A 323 -17.30 2.99 -2.17
N TRP A 324 -16.94 4.09 -2.78
CA TRP A 324 -15.59 4.34 -3.26
C TRP A 324 -15.21 5.80 -3.01
N GLU A 325 -13.90 6.03 -2.91
CA GLU A 325 -13.34 7.31 -2.50
C GLU A 325 -12.70 8.05 -3.68
N LEU A 326 -12.98 9.34 -3.82
CA LEU A 326 -12.22 10.23 -4.68
C LEU A 326 -11.42 11.21 -3.82
N LEU A 327 -10.10 11.12 -3.89
CA LEU A 327 -9.20 12.07 -3.25
C LEU A 327 -8.85 13.17 -4.25
N ILE A 328 -9.14 14.42 -3.93
CA ILE A 328 -8.95 15.55 -4.84
C ILE A 328 -7.77 16.37 -4.32
N LEU A 329 -6.83 16.64 -5.23
CA LEU A 329 -5.59 17.38 -4.96
C LEU A 329 -5.70 18.74 -5.65
N MET A 330 -5.53 19.81 -4.88
CA MET A 330 -5.64 21.19 -5.35
C MET A 330 -4.45 22.01 -4.90
N LYS A 331 -3.84 22.80 -5.77
CA LYS A 331 -2.86 23.80 -5.34
C LYS A 331 -3.49 24.75 -4.32
N PRO A 332 -2.77 25.17 -3.27
CA PRO A 332 -3.26 26.18 -2.35
C PRO A 332 -3.83 27.41 -3.08
N GLY A 333 -5.00 27.87 -2.63
CA GLY A 333 -5.77 28.94 -3.29
C GLY A 333 -6.77 28.45 -4.36
N MET A 334 -6.73 27.17 -4.73
CA MET A 334 -7.75 26.54 -5.56
C MET A 334 -8.68 25.66 -4.72
N PHE A 335 -9.93 25.53 -5.15
CA PHE A 335 -10.95 24.76 -4.46
C PHE A 335 -11.65 23.80 -5.43
N PRO A 336 -12.05 22.60 -4.98
CA PRO A 336 -12.89 21.73 -5.78
C PRO A 336 -14.23 22.41 -6.09
N LEU A 337 -14.71 22.30 -7.33
CA LEU A 337 -16.03 22.79 -7.69
C LEU A 337 -17.11 22.01 -6.94
N PRO A 338 -18.10 22.68 -6.33
CA PRO A 338 -19.21 22.02 -5.65
C PRO A 338 -20.13 21.29 -6.64
N GLY A 339 -20.75 20.22 -6.16
CA GLY A 339 -21.76 19.44 -6.92
C GLY A 339 -21.34 18.00 -7.22
N ALA A 340 -22.29 17.18 -7.65
CA ALA A 340 -22.00 15.87 -8.21
C ALA A 340 -21.19 16.09 -9.50
N VAL A 341 -20.17 15.27 -9.74
CA VAL A 341 -19.43 15.28 -11.01
C VAL A 341 -20.43 14.87 -12.12
N PRO A 342 -20.90 15.79 -13.00
CA PRO A 342 -22.04 15.50 -13.87
C PRO A 342 -21.69 14.44 -14.91
N VAL A 343 -22.62 13.50 -15.15
CA VAL A 343 -22.41 12.23 -15.90
C VAL A 343 -22.48 12.34 -17.42
N SER A 344 -22.64 13.53 -17.99
CA SER A 344 -23.05 13.65 -19.39
C SER A 344 -22.17 14.60 -20.21
N GLY A 345 -21.44 14.06 -21.19
CA GLY A 345 -21.01 14.82 -22.37
C GLY A 345 -19.66 14.41 -22.99
N PRO A 346 -19.51 14.43 -24.32
CA PRO A 346 -18.27 14.06 -25.03
C PRO A 346 -17.20 15.17 -25.09
N GLY A 347 -17.36 16.31 -24.41
CA GLY A 347 -16.41 17.43 -24.45
C GLY A 347 -15.60 17.60 -23.17
N GLY A 348 -14.40 18.19 -23.27
CA GLY A 348 -13.81 19.07 -22.24
C GLY A 348 -13.01 18.48 -21.05
N MET A 349 -12.16 17.47 -21.25
CA MET A 349 -11.30 16.95 -20.17
C MET A 349 -10.38 18.06 -19.63
N VAL A 350 -10.52 18.43 -18.34
CA VAL A 350 -9.44 19.15 -17.67
C VAL A 350 -8.38 18.11 -17.32
N GLN A 351 -7.31 18.08 -18.10
CA GLN A 351 -6.15 17.25 -17.80
C GLN A 351 -5.62 17.68 -16.43
N ALA A 352 -5.46 16.70 -15.53
CA ALA A 352 -4.73 16.95 -14.31
C ALA A 352 -3.37 17.57 -14.67
N ASN A 353 -2.88 18.43 -13.80
CA ASN A 353 -1.61 19.09 -14.01
C ASN A 353 -0.97 19.38 -12.64
N PRO A 354 0.19 20.04 -12.59
CA PRO A 354 0.84 20.33 -11.32
C PRO A 354 -0.03 21.10 -10.31
N ASN A 355 -1.06 21.81 -10.77
CA ASN A 355 -1.96 22.58 -9.90
C ASN A 355 -3.17 21.80 -9.40
N PHE A 356 -3.57 20.69 -10.02
CA PHE A 356 -4.71 19.89 -9.54
C PHE A 356 -4.78 18.50 -10.18
N GLY A 357 -5.46 17.58 -9.48
CA GLY A 357 -5.92 16.30 -10.02
C GLY A 357 -6.69 15.51 -8.98
N ALA A 358 -6.93 14.23 -9.26
CA ALA A 358 -7.65 13.37 -8.32
C ALA A 358 -7.16 11.91 -8.37
N ILE A 359 -7.35 11.19 -7.28
CA ILE A 359 -7.00 9.78 -7.12
C ILE A 359 -8.30 9.04 -6.79
N GLY A 360 -8.74 8.16 -7.68
CA GLY A 360 -9.90 7.30 -7.43
C GLY A 360 -9.47 6.01 -6.76
N CYS A 361 -10.09 5.66 -5.63
CA CYS A 361 -9.90 4.38 -4.93
C CYS A 361 -11.20 3.58 -5.10
N SER A 362 -11.23 2.60 -6.01
CA SER A 362 -12.48 1.97 -6.46
C SER A 362 -12.49 0.45 -6.40
N ASN A 363 -13.69 -0.15 -6.37
CA ASN A 363 -13.89 -1.60 -6.40
C ASN A 363 -13.87 -2.13 -7.82
N GLY A 364 -12.67 -2.44 -8.32
CA GLY A 364 -12.52 -3.09 -9.62
C GLY A 364 -12.46 -4.60 -9.63
N SER A 365 -12.77 -5.21 -8.50
CA SER A 365 -12.74 -6.65 -8.33
C SER A 365 -13.58 -7.08 -7.14
N SER A 366 -13.95 -8.35 -7.13
CA SER A 366 -14.69 -8.97 -6.03
C SER A 366 -13.91 -9.03 -4.71
N ASP A 367 -12.60 -8.79 -4.69
CA ASP A 367 -11.78 -8.74 -3.46
C ASP A 367 -11.32 -7.31 -3.11
N GLY A 368 -11.73 -6.33 -3.92
CA GLY A 368 -11.36 -4.92 -3.78
C GLY A 368 -9.90 -4.61 -4.10
N LYS A 369 -9.07 -5.60 -4.46
CA LYS A 369 -7.64 -5.42 -4.80
C LYS A 369 -7.41 -4.98 -6.23
N GLY A 370 -8.36 -5.23 -7.11
CA GLY A 370 -8.33 -4.82 -8.50
C GLY A 370 -8.68 -3.35 -8.61
N THR A 371 -7.91 -2.63 -9.39
CA THR A 371 -8.41 -1.42 -10.04
C THR A 371 -9.47 -1.84 -11.06
N THR A 372 -10.44 -0.99 -11.38
CA THR A 372 -11.54 -1.25 -12.34
C THR A 372 -11.08 -1.76 -13.72
N SER A 373 -11.94 -2.20 -14.61
CA SER A 373 -11.50 -2.47 -16.00
C SER A 373 -11.64 -1.24 -16.88
N ALA A 374 -10.88 -1.16 -17.97
CA ALA A 374 -10.97 -0.06 -18.94
C ALA A 374 -12.42 0.17 -19.42
N ALA A 375 -13.25 -0.88 -19.48
CA ALA A 375 -14.66 -0.80 -19.85
C ALA A 375 -15.55 -0.18 -18.75
N ALA A 376 -15.38 -0.60 -17.49
CA ALA A 376 -16.08 -0.05 -16.32
C ALA A 376 -15.86 1.46 -16.19
N ARG A 377 -14.70 1.94 -16.63
CA ARG A 377 -14.25 3.33 -16.47
C ARG A 377 -14.69 4.27 -17.58
N ARG A 378 -15.07 3.74 -18.76
CA ARG A 378 -15.72 4.55 -19.82
C ARG A 378 -17.09 5.06 -19.41
N SER A 379 -17.69 4.46 -18.38
CA SER A 379 -18.94 4.91 -17.77
C SER A 379 -18.76 6.03 -16.75
N ILE A 380 -17.52 6.25 -16.27
CA ILE A 380 -17.20 7.36 -15.38
C ILE A 380 -17.28 8.63 -16.23
N PRO A 381 -17.96 9.67 -15.74
CA PRO A 381 -18.29 10.83 -16.52
C PRO A 381 -17.10 11.50 -17.21
N ARG A 382 -17.26 11.82 -18.49
CA ARG A 382 -16.44 12.85 -19.15
C ARG A 382 -17.12 14.18 -18.87
N ILE A 383 -16.38 15.14 -18.33
CA ILE A 383 -16.94 16.44 -17.99
C ILE A 383 -16.60 17.43 -19.09
N ALA A 384 -17.60 18.16 -19.59
CA ALA A 384 -17.41 19.36 -20.39
C ALA A 384 -16.96 20.53 -19.50
N ASN A 385 -15.82 21.12 -19.85
CA ASN A 385 -15.25 22.37 -19.34
C ASN A 385 -15.56 22.64 -17.86
N SER A 386 -14.83 21.98 -16.95
CA SER A 386 -14.35 22.52 -15.65
C SER A 386 -14.21 21.51 -14.49
N SER A 387 -14.48 20.21 -14.64
CA SER A 387 -14.44 19.27 -13.50
C SER A 387 -13.28 18.26 -13.52
N TYR A 388 -12.94 17.74 -12.33
CA TYR A 388 -11.80 16.84 -12.08
C TYR A 388 -12.06 15.42 -12.59
N LEU A 389 -11.08 14.85 -13.30
CA LEU A 389 -11.00 13.42 -13.54
C LEU A 389 -10.03 12.79 -12.54
N ALA A 390 -10.32 11.55 -12.14
CA ALA A 390 -9.33 10.71 -11.46
C ALA A 390 -8.11 10.55 -12.38
N SER A 391 -7.03 11.25 -12.05
CA SER A 391 -5.75 11.24 -12.75
C SER A 391 -4.93 9.98 -12.50
N SER A 392 -5.28 9.21 -11.47
CA SER A 392 -4.78 7.86 -11.20
C SER A 392 -5.86 7.04 -10.52
N TRP A 393 -5.74 5.73 -10.65
CA TRP A 393 -6.62 4.77 -10.00
C TRP A 393 -5.83 3.83 -9.10
N LEU A 394 -6.36 3.63 -7.90
CA LEU A 394 -5.86 2.70 -6.90
C LEU A 394 -6.99 1.73 -6.51
N PRO A 395 -6.66 0.60 -5.90
CA PRO A 395 -7.65 -0.27 -5.26
C PRO A 395 -8.45 0.49 -4.20
N ASN A 396 -9.63 -0.02 -3.85
CA ASN A 396 -10.47 0.59 -2.83
C ASN A 396 -9.77 0.58 -1.45
N LEU A 397 -10.12 1.55 -0.60
CA LEU A 397 -9.75 1.58 0.81
C LEU A 397 -10.52 0.55 1.66
N ILE A 398 -11.52 -0.11 1.07
CA ILE A 398 -12.27 -1.23 1.63
C ILE A 398 -11.73 -2.55 1.07
N ARG A 399 -11.64 -3.57 1.93
CA ARG A 399 -11.28 -4.94 1.53
C ARG A 399 -12.46 -5.87 1.70
N TYR A 400 -12.64 -6.75 0.73
CA TYR A 400 -13.62 -7.81 0.78
C TYR A 400 -12.91 -9.13 0.97
N THR A 401 -13.17 -9.80 2.08
CA THR A 401 -12.60 -11.12 2.36
C THR A 401 -13.60 -12.00 3.10
N ALA A 402 -13.44 -13.31 2.99
CA ALA A 402 -14.24 -14.27 3.73
C ALA A 402 -13.98 -14.12 5.24
N SER A 403 -15.03 -14.14 6.05
CA SER A 403 -14.91 -14.05 7.51
C SER A 403 -16.15 -14.57 8.21
N GLY A 404 -15.95 -15.45 9.20
CA GLY A 404 -17.05 -16.19 9.83
C GLY A 404 -17.88 -16.92 8.77
N ASN A 405 -19.20 -16.86 8.91
CA ASN A 405 -20.14 -17.54 8.00
C ASN A 405 -20.32 -16.81 6.66
N TYR A 406 -19.61 -15.69 6.45
CA TYR A 406 -19.77 -14.88 5.25
C TYR A 406 -18.68 -15.20 4.24
N ALA A 407 -19.10 -15.62 3.05
CA ALA A 407 -18.21 -15.83 1.92
C ALA A 407 -17.41 -14.57 1.57
N GLN A 408 -17.99 -13.39 1.81
CA GLN A 408 -17.31 -12.10 1.78
C GLN A 408 -17.92 -11.12 2.77
N ARG A 409 -17.07 -10.30 3.39
CA ARG A 409 -17.42 -9.19 4.27
C ARG A 409 -16.51 -8.01 4.00
N ALA A 410 -17.08 -6.80 4.11
CA ALA A 410 -16.31 -5.57 3.96
C ALA A 410 -15.56 -5.23 5.25
N PHE A 411 -14.32 -4.80 5.08
CA PHE A 411 -13.44 -4.39 6.16
C PHE A 411 -12.74 -3.09 5.82
N ALA A 412 -12.75 -2.18 6.79
CA ALA A 412 -11.95 -0.98 6.72
C ALA A 412 -10.45 -1.33 6.73
N THR A 413 -9.66 -0.52 6.02
CA THR A 413 -8.20 -0.59 6.05
C THR A 413 -7.59 0.68 6.61
N ILE A 414 -6.34 0.54 7.03
CA ILE A 414 -5.45 1.66 7.29
C ILE A 414 -4.51 1.72 6.09
N SER A 415 -4.62 2.77 5.29
CA SER A 415 -3.91 2.88 4.03
C SER A 415 -2.94 4.07 4.01
N THR A 416 -1.92 3.94 3.18
CA THR A 416 -0.93 4.97 2.90
C THR A 416 -0.89 5.20 1.41
N ILE A 417 -1.08 6.44 1.00
CA ILE A 417 -1.00 6.86 -0.40
C ILE A 417 0.26 7.70 -0.61
N GLU A 418 1.08 7.28 -1.55
CA GLU A 418 2.37 7.90 -1.84
C GLU A 418 2.38 8.40 -3.28
N ILE A 419 2.47 9.70 -3.45
CA ILE A 419 2.71 10.36 -4.73
C ILE A 419 4.22 10.40 -4.94
N ILE A 420 4.72 9.72 -5.96
CA ILE A 420 6.14 9.69 -6.29
C ILE A 420 6.28 9.99 -7.77
N ASN A 421 6.74 11.20 -8.07
CA ASN A 421 6.91 11.72 -9.42
C ASN A 421 5.57 11.72 -10.18
N ASN A 422 5.46 10.93 -11.26
CA ASN A 422 4.25 10.79 -12.07
C ASN A 422 3.49 9.49 -11.77
N GLN A 423 3.65 8.93 -10.57
CA GLN A 423 2.93 7.74 -10.14
C GLN A 423 2.39 7.92 -8.73
N VAL A 424 1.29 7.22 -8.45
CA VAL A 424 0.71 7.11 -7.12
C VAL A 424 0.78 5.64 -6.70
N TYR A 425 1.02 5.39 -5.42
CA TYR A 425 1.06 4.04 -4.87
C TYR A 425 0.19 3.95 -3.64
N MET A 426 -0.29 2.75 -3.34
CA MET A 426 -1.05 2.44 -2.14
C MET A 426 -0.39 1.30 -1.37
N MET A 427 -0.19 1.48 -0.07
CA MET A 427 0.01 0.40 0.87
C MET A 427 -1.23 0.30 1.76
N SER A 428 -1.74 -0.90 2.03
CA SER A 428 -2.80 -1.10 3.02
C SER A 428 -2.32 -2.06 4.10
N VAL A 429 -2.68 -1.78 5.34
CA VAL A 429 -2.66 -2.75 6.45
C VAL A 429 -4.07 -2.99 6.96
N GLN A 430 -4.29 -4.16 7.52
CA GLN A 430 -5.60 -4.61 7.96
C GLN A 430 -5.49 -5.24 9.34
N ARG A 431 -6.52 -5.02 10.16
CA ARG A 431 -6.70 -5.77 11.41
C ARG A 431 -7.02 -7.22 11.11
N SER A 432 -6.68 -8.10 12.03
CA SER A 432 -7.00 -9.52 11.95
C SER A 432 -8.47 -9.69 12.28
N TYR A 433 -9.18 -10.35 11.37
CA TYR A 433 -10.60 -10.64 11.52
C TYR A 433 -10.81 -12.13 11.77
N PRO A 434 -11.98 -12.53 12.30
CA PRO A 434 -12.29 -13.93 12.51
C PRO A 434 -12.10 -14.74 11.22
N PRO A 435 -11.46 -15.92 11.28
CA PRO A 435 -11.30 -16.77 10.11
C PRO A 435 -12.67 -17.22 9.57
N PRO A 436 -12.77 -17.61 8.29
CA PRO A 436 -13.98 -18.20 7.73
C PRO A 436 -14.40 -19.45 8.52
N THR A 437 -15.68 -19.52 8.91
CA THR A 437 -16.30 -20.73 9.44
C THR A 437 -16.91 -21.48 8.27
N LYS A 438 -16.53 -22.75 8.12
CA LYS A 438 -16.97 -23.61 7.02
C LYS A 438 -18.48 -23.76 6.98
#